data_AF-A0AB74TKZ6-F1
#
_entry.id   AF-A0AB74TKZ6-F1
#
_cell.length_a   1.000
_cell.length_b   1.000
_cell.length_c   1.000
_cell.angle_alpha   90.00
_cell.angle_beta   90.00
_cell.angle_gamma   90.00
#
_symmetry.space_group_name_H-M   'P 1'
#
loop_
_entity.id
_entity.type
_entity.pdbx_description
1 polymer ?
#
loop_
_entity_poly.entity_id
_entity_poly.type
_entity_poly.pdbx_seq_one_letter_code
_entity_poly.pdbx_strand_id
1 'polypeptide(L)'
;MSKGWAMNVEWTDDPHPRNNYWELWGLPLFDIKDPATVMFELNEARKSCASGYIRMNAFDASYGTESCVLSFITNRPANEPGFYLDRTEGAGRQVIYSIKSYSVQANPEGSRY
;
A
#
# COMPACT_ATOMS: atom_id res chain seq x y z
N MET A 1 -11.81 6.04 -14.42
CA MET A 1 -12.11 4.93 -15.35
C MET A 1 -12.30 5.37 -16.80
N SER A 2 -12.69 6.63 -17.07
CA SER A 2 -12.85 7.17 -18.44
C SER A 2 -11.61 7.07 -19.35
N LYS A 3 -10.41 6.89 -18.77
CA LYS A 3 -9.15 6.68 -19.50
C LYS A 3 -8.87 5.21 -19.87
N GLY A 4 -9.76 4.27 -19.53
CA GLY A 4 -9.58 2.85 -19.81
C GLY A 4 -8.57 2.12 -18.91
N TRP A 5 -8.13 2.75 -17.82
CA TRP A 5 -7.20 2.15 -16.86
C TRP A 5 -7.90 1.15 -15.94
N ALA A 6 -7.23 0.04 -15.64
CA ALA A 6 -7.70 -0.98 -14.72
C ALA A 6 -7.45 -0.54 -13.28
N MET A 7 -8.45 -0.71 -12.41
CA MET A 7 -8.34 -0.35 -10.99
C MET A 7 -8.04 -1.59 -10.15
N ASN A 8 -7.22 -1.46 -9.10
CA ASN A 8 -7.13 -2.47 -8.05
C ASN A 8 -7.02 -1.83 -6.67
N VAL A 9 -7.34 -2.63 -5.65
CA VAL A 9 -7.28 -2.26 -4.24
C VAL A 9 -6.22 -3.13 -3.57
N GLU A 10 -5.40 -2.53 -2.73
CA GLU A 10 -4.34 -3.21 -2.00
C GLU A 10 -4.29 -2.75 -0.54
N TRP A 11 -3.89 -3.65 0.35
CA TRP A 11 -3.81 -3.41 1.79
C TRP A 11 -2.41 -3.69 2.35
N THR A 12 -2.01 -2.96 3.38
CA THR A 12 -0.87 -3.35 4.22
C THR A 12 -0.97 -2.76 5.61
N ASP A 13 -0.32 -3.39 6.58
CA ASP A 13 0.00 -2.79 7.88
C ASP A 13 1.52 -2.61 8.09
N ASP A 14 2.35 -2.86 7.06
CA ASP A 14 3.76 -2.45 7.03
C ASP A 14 3.91 -1.14 6.22
N PRO A 15 4.08 0.01 6.89
CA PRO A 15 4.17 1.30 6.21
C PRO A 15 5.56 1.57 5.63
N HIS A 16 6.52 0.64 5.72
CA HIS A 16 7.90 0.85 5.31
C HIS A 16 7.99 1.40 3.87
N PRO A 17 8.79 2.44 3.60
CA PRO A 17 8.82 3.11 2.28
C PRO A 17 9.35 2.22 1.15
N ARG A 18 9.89 1.05 1.49
CA ARG A 18 10.38 0.03 0.56
C ARG A 18 9.54 -1.24 0.58
N ASN A 19 8.37 -1.20 1.23
CA ASN A 19 7.35 -2.23 1.08
C ASN A 19 6.61 -2.00 -0.24
N ASN A 20 7.13 -2.60 -1.30
CA ASN A 20 6.66 -2.37 -2.67
C ASN A 20 5.34 -3.09 -2.95
N TYR A 21 5.22 -4.33 -2.44
CA TYR A 21 4.10 -5.22 -2.69
C TYR A 21 3.18 -5.24 -1.48
N TRP A 22 2.05 -4.57 -1.62
CA TRP A 22 0.96 -4.64 -0.65
C TRP A 22 0.07 -5.83 -1.03
N GLU A 23 -0.70 -6.32 -0.06
CA GLU A 23 -1.58 -7.47 -0.26
C GLU A 23 -2.71 -7.12 -1.22
N LEU A 24 -2.89 -7.96 -2.24
CA LEU A 24 -3.93 -7.76 -3.25
C LEU A 24 -5.31 -8.04 -2.65
N TRP A 25 -6.25 -7.11 -2.83
CA TRP A 25 -7.67 -7.39 -2.64
C TRP A 25 -8.25 -7.96 -3.93
N GLY A 26 -8.29 -9.29 -4.02
CA GLY A 26 -8.75 -9.99 -5.21
C GLY A 26 -7.88 -9.73 -6.44
N LEU A 27 -8.50 -9.71 -7.62
CA LEU A 27 -7.83 -9.42 -8.89
C LEU A 27 -8.10 -7.97 -9.33
N PRO A 28 -7.20 -7.35 -10.13
CA PRO A 28 -7.50 -6.07 -10.76
C PRO A 28 -8.77 -6.15 -11.61
N LEU A 29 -9.57 -5.08 -11.55
CA LEU A 29 -10.89 -4.97 -12.14
C LEU A 29 -10.80 -4.57 -13.63
N PHE A 30 -10.21 -5.44 -14.46
CA PHE A 30 -9.88 -5.14 -15.87
C PHE A 30 -11.10 -4.80 -16.74
N ASP A 31 -12.17 -5.59 -16.67
CA ASP A 31 -13.35 -5.43 -17.54
C ASP A 31 -14.46 -4.56 -16.93
N ILE A 32 -14.26 -4.06 -15.70
CA ILE A 32 -15.25 -3.25 -15.00
C ILE A 32 -15.25 -1.84 -15.59
N LYS A 33 -16.45 -1.36 -15.93
CA LYS A 33 -16.66 -0.01 -16.49
C LYS A 33 -17.37 0.93 -15.53
N ASP A 34 -18.08 0.39 -14.54
CA ASP A 34 -18.83 1.17 -13.55
C ASP A 34 -17.95 1.49 -12.33
N PRO A 35 -17.69 2.77 -12.02
CA PRO A 35 -17.01 3.17 -10.79
C PRO A 35 -17.69 2.67 -9.51
N ALA A 36 -19.01 2.45 -9.52
CA ALA A 36 -19.72 1.94 -8.35
C ALA A 36 -19.23 0.54 -7.95
N THR A 37 -18.88 -0.32 -8.91
CA THR A 37 -18.30 -1.65 -8.63
C THR A 37 -16.92 -1.54 -7.99
N VAL A 38 -16.09 -0.58 -8.41
CA VAL A 38 -14.78 -0.32 -7.77
C VAL A 38 -14.97 0.14 -6.32
N MET A 39 -15.93 1.04 -6.09
CA MET A 39 -16.24 1.53 -4.75
C MET A 39 -16.87 0.46 -3.87
N PHE A 40 -17.61 -0.48 -4.45
CA PHE A 40 -18.15 -1.64 -3.74
C PHE A 40 -17.00 -2.52 -3.22
N GLU A 41 -16.08 -2.94 -4.08
CA GLU A 41 -14.90 -3.74 -3.68
C GLU A 41 -14.05 -3.02 -2.63
N LEU A 42 -13.82 -1.72 -2.79
CA LEU A 42 -13.12 -0.91 -1.80
C LEU A 42 -13.81 -0.95 -0.42
N ASN A 43 -15.14 -0.88 -0.39
CA ASN A 43 -15.89 -0.93 0.86
C ASN A 43 -15.93 -2.33 1.47
N GLU A 44 -15.91 -3.40 0.67
CA GLU A 44 -15.77 -4.77 1.18
C GLU A 44 -14.36 -5.02 1.75
N ALA A 45 -13.32 -4.50 1.09
CA ALA A 45 -11.95 -4.51 1.61
C ALA A 45 -11.86 -3.80 2.97
N ARG A 46 -12.49 -2.62 3.11
CA ARG A 46 -12.54 -1.86 4.37
C ARG A 46 -13.20 -2.62 5.52
N LYS A 47 -14.16 -3.51 5.22
CA LYS A 47 -14.85 -4.32 6.23
C LYS A 47 -14.05 -5.55 6.65
N SER A 48 -13.21 -6.07 5.76
CA SER A 48 -12.57 -7.38 5.90
C SER A 48 -11.10 -7.31 6.31
N CYS A 49 -10.39 -6.27 5.86
CA CYS A 49 -8.98 -6.10 6.18
C CYS A 49 -8.79 -5.62 7.62
N ALA A 50 -7.69 -6.04 8.25
CA ALA A 50 -7.29 -5.55 9.57
C ALA A 50 -6.95 -4.05 9.53
N SER A 51 -6.86 -3.44 10.72
CA SER A 51 -6.44 -2.04 10.87
C SER A 51 -5.09 -1.81 10.19
N GLY A 52 -5.03 -0.81 9.31
CA GLY A 52 -3.88 -0.60 8.42
C GLY A 52 -4.18 0.42 7.33
N TYR A 53 -3.42 0.31 6.24
CA TYR A 53 -3.55 1.15 5.06
C TYR A 53 -4.26 0.41 3.94
N ILE A 54 -5.10 1.14 3.20
CA ILE A 54 -5.63 0.70 1.92
C ILE A 54 -5.22 1.74 0.88
N ARG A 55 -4.72 1.30 -0.26
CA ARG A 55 -4.45 2.15 -1.42
C ARG A 55 -5.28 1.71 -2.61
N MET A 56 -5.64 2.70 -3.43
CA MET A 56 -6.26 2.51 -4.73
C MET A 56 -5.21 2.77 -5.79
N ASN A 57 -5.07 1.85 -6.74
CA ASN A 57 -4.19 2.06 -7.89
C ASN A 57 -4.96 2.03 -9.21
N ALA A 58 -4.41 2.71 -10.22
CA ALA A 58 -4.83 2.62 -11.61
C ALA A 58 -3.65 2.19 -12.48
N PHE A 59 -3.84 1.12 -13.23
CA PHE A 59 -2.86 0.51 -14.13
C PHE A 59 -3.20 0.81 -15.59
N ASP A 60 -2.20 1.26 -16.35
CA ASP A 60 -2.30 1.50 -17.78
C ASP A 60 -1.49 0.43 -18.54
N ALA A 61 -2.19 -0.44 -19.26
CA ALA A 61 -1.60 -1.53 -20.03
C ALA A 61 -1.21 -1.12 -21.47
N SER A 62 -1.36 0.16 -21.83
CA SER A 62 -0.95 0.64 -23.14
C SER A 62 0.56 0.51 -23.35
N TYR A 63 0.94 0.14 -24.57
CA TYR A 63 2.35 0.00 -24.98
C TYR A 63 3.12 1.28 -24.67
N GLY A 64 4.28 1.13 -24.01
CA GLY A 64 5.14 2.23 -23.58
C GLY A 64 4.82 2.80 -22.19
N THR A 65 3.66 2.45 -21.61
CA THR A 65 3.35 2.76 -20.21
C THR A 65 3.51 1.51 -19.34
N GLU A 66 2.66 0.49 -19.56
CA GLU A 66 2.71 -0.83 -18.90
C GLU A 66 2.97 -0.76 -17.37
N SER A 67 2.35 0.21 -16.70
CA SER A 67 2.66 0.55 -15.31
C SER A 67 1.49 1.18 -14.56
N CYS A 68 1.66 1.30 -13.25
CA CYS A 68 0.79 2.08 -12.40
C CYS A 68 0.97 3.58 -12.71
N VAL A 69 -0.13 4.25 -13.03
CA VAL A 69 -0.15 5.68 -13.40
C VAL A 69 -0.83 6.56 -12.34
N LEU A 70 -1.44 5.94 -11.32
CA LEU A 70 -2.03 6.61 -10.18
C LEU A 70 -2.02 5.66 -8.98
N SER A 71 -1.53 6.12 -7.84
CA SER A 71 -1.64 5.40 -6.57
C SER A 71 -1.85 6.41 -5.44
N PHE A 72 -2.89 6.20 -4.63
CA PHE A 72 -3.17 7.06 -3.48
C PHE A 72 -3.84 6.27 -2.34
N ILE A 73 -3.64 6.75 -1.12
CA ILE A 73 -4.19 6.14 0.09
C ILE A 73 -5.68 6.48 0.23
N THR A 74 -6.51 5.46 0.50
CA THR A 74 -7.94 5.62 0.79
C THR A 74 -8.27 5.44 2.27
N ASN A 75 -7.44 4.72 3.02
CA ASN A 75 -7.59 4.45 4.45
C ASN A 75 -6.22 4.46 5.15
N ARG A 76 -6.20 4.95 6.38
CA ARG A 76 -5.02 4.94 7.25
C ARG A 76 -5.44 4.62 8.68
N PRO A 77 -4.53 4.10 9.53
CA PRO A 77 -4.77 3.97 10.96
C PRO A 77 -5.07 5.31 11.62
N ALA A 78 -5.82 5.29 12.72
CA ALA A 78 -6.14 6.50 13.49
C ALA A 78 -4.89 7.12 14.13
N ASN A 79 -3.91 6.30 14.52
CA ASN A 79 -2.60 6.71 14.99
C ASN A 79 -1.52 5.91 14.25
N GLU A 80 -0.57 6.62 13.64
CA GLU A 80 0.61 6.04 13.00
C GLU A 80 1.84 6.46 13.81
N PRO A 81 2.51 5.56 14.54
CA PRO A 81 3.69 5.90 15.33
C PRO A 81 4.92 6.21 14.44
N GLY A 82 4.92 5.78 13.18
CA GLY A 82 5.96 6.09 12.21
C GLY A 82 7.21 5.24 12.36
N PHE A 83 8.37 5.87 12.24
CA PHE A 83 9.66 5.19 12.12
C PHE A 83 10.73 5.87 12.97
N TYR A 84 11.77 5.11 13.29
CA TYR A 84 13.06 5.66 13.67
C TYR A 84 14.15 5.27 12.65
N LEU A 85 15.21 6.08 12.66
CA LEU A 85 16.37 5.87 11.82
C LEU A 85 17.47 5.19 12.63
N ASP A 86 17.62 3.88 12.44
CA ASP A 86 18.70 3.09 13.01
C ASP A 86 20.03 3.43 12.32
N ARG A 87 21.12 3.45 13.10
CA ARG A 87 22.45 3.92 12.69
C ARG A 87 23.51 2.94 13.16
N THR A 88 24.15 2.27 12.22
CA THR A 88 25.32 1.42 12.47
C THR A 88 26.59 2.10 11.94
N GLU A 89 27.65 2.13 12.75
CA GLU A 89 28.95 2.69 12.34
C GLU A 89 29.56 1.84 11.21
N GLY A 90 29.83 2.47 10.07
CA GLY A 90 30.52 1.86 8.94
C GLY A 90 32.01 2.23 8.91
N ALA A 91 32.65 2.05 7.74
CA ALA A 91 34.06 2.42 7.57
C ALA A 91 34.27 3.94 7.75
N GLY A 92 35.26 4.32 8.56
CA GLY A 92 35.59 5.73 8.80
C GLY A 92 34.45 6.49 9.50
N ARG A 93 33.82 7.42 8.78
CA ARG A 93 32.68 8.24 9.25
C ARG A 93 31.36 7.93 8.54
N GLN A 94 31.32 6.82 7.81
CA GLN A 94 30.09 6.34 7.19
C GLN A 94 29.12 5.83 8.27
N VAL A 95 27.83 6.13 8.08
CA VAL A 95 26.74 5.52 8.84
C VAL A 95 25.91 4.67 7.89
N ILE A 96 25.66 3.42 8.28
CA ILE A 96 24.76 2.50 7.58
C ILE A 96 23.39 2.65 8.22
N TYR A 97 22.39 3.02 7.41
CA TYR A 97 21.05 3.33 7.88
C TYR A 97 20.08 2.17 7.68
N SER A 98 19.22 1.94 8.67
CA SER A 98 18.00 1.14 8.51
C SER A 98 16.80 1.94 8.99
N ILE A 99 15.76 2.04 8.16
CA ILE A 99 14.47 2.58 8.59
C ILE A 99 13.75 1.45 9.33
N LYS A 100 13.21 1.73 10.51
CA LYS A 100 12.53 0.74 11.35
C LYS A 100 11.14 1.26 11.71
N SER A 101 10.09 0.53 11.34
CA SER A 101 8.71 0.86 11.71
C SER A 101 8.45 0.46 13.17
N TYR A 102 7.80 1.35 13.93
CA TYR A 102 7.38 1.06 15.30
C TYR A 102 6.27 0.00 15.36
N SER A 103 5.33 0.04 14.42
CA SER A 103 4.18 -0.89 14.40
C SER A 103 4.62 -2.31 14.05
N VAL A 104 5.51 -2.45 13.05
CA VAL A 104 6.00 -3.74 12.55
C VAL A 104 6.91 -4.45 13.53
N GLN A 105 7.79 -3.72 14.23
CA GLN A 105 8.69 -4.35 15.21
C GLN A 105 7.97 -4.81 16.48
N ALA A 106 6.84 -4.19 16.81
CA ALA A 106 6.11 -4.45 18.05
C ALA A 106 5.16 -5.65 17.92
N ASN A 107 4.50 -5.82 16.77
CA ASN A 107 3.46 -6.81 16.58
C ASN A 107 3.53 -7.51 15.20
N PRO A 108 3.02 -8.75 15.10
CA PRO A 108 2.88 -9.44 13.82
C PRO A 108 1.81 -8.77 12.93
N GLU A 109 1.85 -9.11 11.63
CA GLU A 109 0.85 -8.68 10.65
C GLU A 109 -0.58 -9.02 11.09
N GLY A 110 -1.52 -8.12 10.82
CA GLY A 110 -2.92 -8.19 11.24
C GLY A 110 -3.17 -7.69 12.66
N SER A 111 -2.13 -7.36 13.42
CA SER A 111 -2.21 -6.87 14.82
C SER A 111 -1.31 -5.66 15.09
N ARG A 112 -0.94 -4.90 14.04
CA ARG A 112 -0.01 -3.77 14.13
C ARG A 112 -0.64 -2.43 14.53
N TYR A 113 -1.95 -2.27 14.34
CA TYR A 113 -2.73 -1.06 14.64
C TYR A 113 -4.07 -1.36 15.28
#